data_AF-A0A7S0PX66-F1
#
_entry.id   AF-A0A7S0PX66-F1
#
_cell.length_a   1.000
_cell.length_b   1.000
_cell.length_c   1.000
_cell.angle_alpha   90.00
_cell.angle_beta   90.00
_cell.angle_gamma   90.00
#
_symmetry.space_group_name_H-M   'P 1'
#
loop_
_entity.id
_entity.type
_entity.pdbx_description
1 polymer ?
#
loop_
_entity_poly.entity_id
_entity_poly.type
_entity_poly.pdbx_seq_one_letter_code
_entity_poly.pdbx_strand_id
1 'polypeptide(L)'
;RDRLQCVENFFIKSEQRIVSYFHRHFFWYNNNLWADNLEFPTSVVLSASDNIVPVAKVRQYFRFNPWIRLMVLPDARHGEFLANPAWRSLVVEQVRSQQRAGWKRGR
;
A
#
# COMPACT_ATOMS: atom_id res chain seq x y z
N ARG A 1 19.43 -10.03 -13.64
CA ARG A 1 19.11 -8.69 -13.10
C ARG A 1 17.77 -8.79 -12.41
N ASP A 2 17.78 -8.66 -11.09
CA ASP A 2 16.76 -9.15 -10.18
C ASP A 2 15.54 -8.23 -10.16
N ARG A 3 14.34 -8.77 -10.41
CA ARG A 3 13.07 -8.01 -10.46
C ARG A 3 12.68 -7.43 -9.09
N LEU A 4 13.49 -7.69 -8.06
CA LEU A 4 13.32 -7.22 -6.69
C LEU A 4 13.67 -5.74 -6.49
N GLN A 5 14.49 -5.13 -7.36
CA GLN A 5 14.82 -3.70 -7.24
C GLN A 5 13.61 -2.76 -7.43
N CYS A 6 12.52 -3.22 -8.06
CA CYS A 6 11.33 -2.40 -8.27
C CYS A 6 10.52 -2.19 -6.97
N VAL A 7 10.61 -3.12 -6.01
CA VAL A 7 9.98 -2.98 -4.68
C VAL A 7 10.89 -2.20 -3.71
N GLU A 8 12.15 -1.99 -4.06
CA GLU A 8 13.09 -1.22 -3.25
C GLU A 8 12.94 0.30 -3.47
N ASN A 9 12.40 0.70 -4.63
CA ASN A 9 11.96 2.08 -4.92
C ASN A 9 10.61 2.45 -4.26
N PHE A 10 10.19 1.71 -3.22
CA PHE A 10 8.91 1.90 -2.53
C PHE A 10 8.91 3.07 -1.53
N PHE A 11 9.83 4.00 -1.69
CA PHE A 11 9.89 5.20 -0.90
C PHE A 11 9.97 6.42 -1.80
N ILE A 12 8.79 6.93 -2.15
CA ILE A 12 8.62 8.32 -2.61
C ILE A 12 9.31 9.30 -1.65
N LYS A 13 9.57 8.89 -0.39
CA LYS A 13 10.23 9.66 0.68
C LYS A 13 11.72 9.34 0.93
N SER A 14 12.33 8.31 0.33
CA SER A 14 13.75 7.99 0.61
C SER A 14 14.71 8.83 -0.23
N GLU A 15 14.21 9.43 -1.30
CA GLU A 15 15.00 10.29 -2.17
C GLU A 15 14.42 11.70 -2.20
N GLN A 16 15.17 12.64 -1.64
CA GLN A 16 14.77 14.04 -1.45
C GLN A 16 14.37 14.75 -2.77
N ARG A 17 14.95 14.31 -3.90
CA ARG A 17 14.64 14.84 -5.23
C ARG A 17 13.27 14.37 -5.74
N ILE A 18 12.89 13.14 -5.43
CA ILE A 18 11.58 12.57 -5.76
C ILE A 18 10.49 13.33 -4.99
N VAL A 19 10.66 13.52 -3.67
CA VAL A 19 9.72 14.31 -2.84
C VAL A 19 9.51 15.72 -3.42
N SER A 20 10.61 16.38 -3.81
CA SER A 20 10.58 17.74 -4.35
C SER A 20 9.86 17.86 -5.70
N TYR A 21 9.91 16.81 -6.52
CA TYR A 21 9.17 16.73 -7.78
C TYR A 21 7.67 16.53 -7.53
N PHE A 22 7.31 15.57 -6.66
CA PHE A 22 5.92 15.30 -6.30
C PHE A 22 5.22 16.53 -5.69
N HIS A 23 5.91 17.30 -4.85
CA HIS A 23 5.35 18.53 -4.28
C HIS A 23 4.93 19.59 -5.31
N ARG A 24 5.60 19.66 -6.46
CA ARG A 24 5.38 20.72 -7.47
C ARG A 24 4.51 20.28 -8.64
N HIS A 25 4.50 18.99 -8.95
CA HIS A 25 3.91 18.48 -10.18
C HIS A 25 2.93 17.33 -9.97
N PHE A 26 2.71 16.89 -8.73
CA PHE A 26 1.76 15.83 -8.43
C PHE A 26 0.45 16.39 -7.88
N PHE A 27 -0.53 16.47 -8.77
CA PHE A 27 -1.89 16.84 -8.42
C PHE A 27 -2.59 15.64 -7.77
N TRP A 28 -2.50 15.54 -6.44
CA TRP A 28 -3.07 14.43 -5.67
C TRP A 28 -4.55 14.15 -6.02
N TYR A 29 -5.34 15.20 -6.26
CA TYR A 29 -6.76 15.07 -6.61
C TYR A 29 -7.02 14.32 -7.92
N ASN A 30 -6.09 14.37 -8.88
CA ASN A 30 -6.17 13.63 -10.15
C ASN A 30 -5.73 12.17 -10.02
N ASN A 31 -5.16 11.79 -8.87
CA ASN A 31 -4.61 10.45 -8.63
C ASN A 31 -5.42 9.71 -7.56
N ASN A 32 -6.72 9.98 -7.50
CA ASN A 32 -7.64 9.24 -6.66
C ASN A 32 -8.02 7.94 -7.35
N LEU A 33 -7.66 6.82 -6.72
CA LEU A 33 -8.09 5.49 -7.13
C LEU A 33 -9.21 5.04 -6.20
N TRP A 34 -10.42 4.91 -6.74
CA TRP A 34 -11.59 4.49 -5.97
C TRP A 34 -11.68 2.96 -5.90
N ALA A 35 -12.42 2.43 -4.92
CA ALA A 35 -12.58 0.98 -4.76
C ALA A 35 -13.09 0.30 -6.04
N ASP A 36 -14.00 0.95 -6.76
CA ASP A 36 -14.59 0.41 -7.99
C ASP A 36 -13.60 0.40 -9.17
N ASN A 37 -12.49 1.14 -9.06
CA ASN A 37 -11.42 1.11 -10.06
C ASN A 37 -10.38 0.01 -9.77
N LEU A 38 -10.51 -0.72 -8.66
CA LEU A 38 -9.60 -1.79 -8.26
C LEU A 38 -10.11 -3.14 -8.80
N GLU A 39 -9.91 -3.37 -10.10
CA GLU A 39 -10.29 -4.60 -10.81
C GLU A 39 -9.16 -5.65 -10.85
N PHE A 40 -8.15 -5.50 -9.99
CA PHE A 40 -6.97 -6.35 -9.96
C PHE A 40 -6.52 -6.61 -8.52
N PRO A 41 -5.89 -7.77 -8.25
CA PRO A 41 -5.46 -8.14 -6.91
C PRO A 41 -4.59 -7.07 -6.25
N THR A 42 -5.15 -6.44 -5.21
CA THR A 42 -4.58 -5.28 -4.53
C THR A 42 -4.40 -5.58 -3.05
N SER A 43 -3.27 -5.18 -2.48
CA SER A 43 -3.04 -5.24 -1.03
C SER A 43 -3.31 -3.88 -0.43
N VAL A 44 -4.17 -3.84 0.60
CA VAL A 44 -4.38 -2.64 1.43
C VAL A 44 -3.86 -2.97 2.82
N VAL A 45 -2.84 -2.24 3.28
CA VAL A 45 -2.28 -2.40 4.63
C VAL A 45 -2.58 -1.14 5.43
N LEU A 46 -3.16 -1.32 6.61
CA LEU A 46 -3.56 -0.24 7.51
C LEU A 46 -2.80 -0.35 8.83
N SER A 47 -2.44 0.79 9.39
CA SER A 47 -1.90 0.93 10.74
C SER A 47 -3.05 1.10 11.72
N ALA A 48 -3.24 0.22 12.71
CA ALA A 48 -4.42 0.28 13.60
C ALA A 48 -4.48 1.58 14.42
N SER A 49 -3.33 2.09 14.84
CA SER A 49 -3.17 3.30 15.65
C SER A 49 -2.92 4.55 14.79
N ASP A 50 -3.47 4.57 13.57
CA ASP A 50 -3.39 5.70 12.66
C ASP A 50 -4.37 6.81 13.08
N ASN A 51 -3.84 8.00 13.37
CA ASN A 51 -4.62 9.18 13.77
C ASN A 51 -4.97 10.10 12.59
N ILE A 52 -4.54 9.76 11.37
CA ILE A 52 -4.82 10.50 10.13
C ILE A 52 -5.89 9.75 9.33
N VAL A 53 -5.74 8.43 9.19
CA VAL A 53 -6.64 7.58 8.39
C VAL A 53 -7.68 6.91 9.29
N PRO A 54 -8.99 7.03 9.01
CA PRO A 54 -10.03 6.38 9.80
C PRO A 54 -10.11 4.87 9.48
N VAL A 55 -9.23 4.07 10.09
CA VAL A 55 -9.02 2.63 9.82
C VAL A 55 -10.33 1.84 9.76
N ALA A 56 -11.20 2.00 10.75
CA ALA A 56 -12.47 1.26 10.80
C ALA A 56 -13.36 1.54 9.59
N LYS A 57 -13.44 2.81 9.15
CA LYS A 57 -14.22 3.22 7.98
C LYS A 57 -13.61 2.68 6.69
N VAL A 58 -12.29 2.70 6.57
CA VAL A 58 -11.58 2.15 5.40
C VAL A 58 -11.78 0.63 5.29
N ARG A 59 -11.70 -0.10 6.43
CA ARG A 59 -12.01 -1.53 6.47
C ARG A 59 -13.43 -1.84 6.01
N GLN A 60 -14.39 -1.04 6.48
CA GLN A 60 -15.78 -1.18 6.08
C GLN A 60 -15.97 -0.89 4.59
N TYR A 61 -15.32 0.15 4.08
CA TYR A 61 -15.39 0.56 2.67
C TYR A 61 -14.93 -0.55 1.71
N PHE A 62 -13.87 -1.28 2.05
CA PHE A 62 -13.34 -2.35 1.21
C PHE A 62 -13.92 -3.74 1.48
N ARG A 63 -14.87 -3.87 2.43
CA ARG A 63 -15.39 -5.18 2.91
C ARG A 63 -15.88 -6.10 1.78
N PHE A 64 -16.49 -5.54 0.74
CA PHE A 64 -17.13 -6.30 -0.33
C PHE A 64 -16.32 -6.34 -1.62
N ASN A 65 -15.10 -5.78 -1.65
CA ASN A 65 -14.29 -5.79 -2.86
C ASN A 65 -13.51 -7.13 -2.97
N PRO A 66 -13.76 -7.96 -4.00
CA PRO A 66 -13.16 -9.29 -4.13
C PRO A 66 -11.69 -9.28 -4.58
N TRP A 67 -11.19 -8.11 -5.01
CA TRP A 67 -9.82 -7.92 -5.47
C TRP A 67 -8.89 -7.46 -4.36
N ILE A 68 -9.44 -6.97 -3.25
CA ILE A 68 -8.67 -6.39 -2.16
C ILE A 68 -8.40 -7.44 -1.08
N ARG A 69 -7.12 -7.55 -0.72
CA ARG A 69 -6.69 -8.24 0.49
C ARG A 69 -6.25 -7.22 1.53
N LEU A 70 -7.02 -7.12 2.59
CA LEU A 70 -6.80 -6.15 3.66
C LEU A 70 -6.02 -6.78 4.82
N MET A 71 -4.99 -6.07 5.29
CA MET A 71 -4.22 -6.39 6.50
C MET A 71 -4.22 -5.17 7.42
N VAL A 72 -4.34 -5.40 8.74
CA VAL A 72 -4.21 -4.34 9.76
C VAL A 72 -3.05 -4.70 10.67
N LEU A 73 -2.13 -3.75 10.87
CA LEU A 73 -1.01 -3.86 11.79
C LEU A 73 -1.48 -3.38 13.17
N PRO A 74 -1.59 -4.25 14.19
CA PRO A 74 -2.37 -4.01 15.41
C PRO A 74 -1.88 -2.85 16.28
N ASP A 75 -0.60 -2.48 16.20
CA ASP A 75 0.00 -1.42 17.03
C ASP A 75 0.73 -0.34 16.23
N ALA A 76 0.76 -0.47 14.90
CA ALA A 76 1.49 0.48 14.07
C ALA A 76 0.82 1.85 14.06
N ARG A 77 1.62 2.90 14.14
CA ARG A 77 1.21 4.28 13.83
C ARG A 77 1.30 4.55 12.32
N HIS A 78 0.73 5.67 11.86
CA HIS A 78 0.57 6.02 10.44
C HIS A 78 1.79 5.69 9.56
N GLY A 79 2.97 6.19 9.90
CA GLY A 79 4.20 5.96 9.13
C GLY A 79 5.13 4.89 9.70
N GLU A 80 4.74 4.20 10.77
CA GLU A 80 5.67 3.34 11.52
C GLU A 80 6.16 2.15 10.70
N PHE A 81 5.34 1.64 9.79
CA PHE A 81 5.70 0.54 8.89
C PHE A 81 6.89 0.87 7.96
N LEU A 82 7.21 2.15 7.80
CA LEU A 82 8.37 2.62 7.05
C LEU A 82 9.67 2.49 7.84
N ALA A 83 9.61 2.71 9.15
CA ALA A 83 10.78 2.76 10.02
C ALA A 83 11.01 1.46 10.79
N ASN A 84 9.96 0.71 11.10
CA ASN A 84 10.01 -0.55 11.82
C ASN A 84 10.30 -1.71 10.85
N PRO A 85 11.46 -2.39 10.93
CA PRO A 85 11.83 -3.46 10.00
C PRO A 85 10.87 -4.65 10.01
N ALA A 86 10.26 -4.96 11.16
CA ALA A 86 9.31 -6.06 11.27
C ALA A 86 8.03 -5.76 10.48
N TRP A 87 7.50 -4.55 10.66
CA TRP A 87 6.35 -4.07 9.87
C TRP A 87 6.66 -3.98 8.38
N ARG A 88 7.86 -3.53 8.02
CA ARG A 88 8.29 -3.50 6.62
C ARG A 88 8.28 -4.90 6.01
N SER A 89 8.82 -5.90 6.71
CA SER A 89 8.82 -7.30 6.25
C SER A 89 7.39 -7.84 6.06
N LEU A 90 6.47 -7.56 6.99
CA LEU A 90 5.08 -7.98 6.86
C LEU A 90 4.38 -7.32 5.65
N VAL A 91 4.60 -6.02 5.43
CA VAL A 91 4.06 -5.29 4.28
C VAL A 91 4.56 -5.91 2.97
N VAL A 92 5.87 -6.15 2.87
CA VAL A 92 6.48 -6.73 1.67
C VAL A 92 5.94 -8.14 1.39
N GLU A 93 5.80 -8.98 2.42
CA GLU A 93 5.27 -10.32 2.25
C GLU A 93 3.79 -10.33 1.82
N GLN A 94 2.98 -9.46 2.43
CA GLN A 94 1.58 -9.26 2.02
C GLN A 94 1.48 -8.89 0.54
N VAL A 95 2.25 -7.89 0.09
CA VAL A 95 2.27 -7.46 -1.32
C VAL A 95 2.70 -8.59 -2.25
N ARG A 96 3.78 -9.31 -1.91
CA ARG A 96 4.26 -10.46 -2.70
C ARG A 96 3.20 -11.55 -2.84
N SER A 97 2.52 -11.88 -1.74
CA SER A 97 1.50 -12.92 -1.76
C SER A 97 0.33 -12.55 -2.68
N GLN A 98 -0.07 -11.28 -2.71
CA GLN A 98 -1.15 -10.80 -3.57
C GLN A 98 -0.74 -10.72 -5.04
N GLN A 99 0.49 -10.30 -5.34
CA GLN A 99 1.03 -10.33 -6.71
C GLN A 99 1.06 -11.75 -7.28
N ARG A 100 1.47 -12.74 -6.47
CA ARG A 100 1.45 -14.16 -6.87
C ARG A 100 0.02 -14.67 -7.10
N ALA A 101 -0.94 -14.24 -6.28
CA ALA A 101 -2.35 -14.60 -6.47
C ALA A 101 -2.92 -14.02 -7.78
N GLY A 102 -2.57 -12.78 -8.13
CA GLY A 102 -2.98 -12.18 -9.39
C GLY A 102 -2.36 -12.82 -10.62
N TRP A 103 -1.08 -13.21 -10.55
CA TRP A 103 -0.45 -13.98 -11.63
C TRP A 103 -1.18 -15.29 -11.95
N LYS A 104 -1.68 -15.99 -10.91
CA LYS A 104 -2.43 -17.25 -11.11
C LYS A 104 -3.82 -17.04 -11.71
N ARG A 105 -4.45 -15.87 -11.54
CA ARG A 105 -5.79 -15.57 -12.09
C ARG A 105 -5.74 -15.08 -13.55
N GLY A 106 -4.60 -14.59 -14.01
CA GLY A 106 -4.41 -14.12 -15.39
C GLY A 106 -3.88 -15.17 -16.36
N ARG A 107 -3.83 -16.44 -15.97
CA ARG A 107 -3.52 -17.58 -16.84
C ARG A 107 -4.75 -18.45 -17.04
#